data_AF-A0A352NV16-F1
#
_entry.id   AF-A0A352NV16-F1
#
_cell.length_a   1.000
_cell.length_b   1.000
_cell.length_c   1.000
_cell.angle_alpha   90.00
_cell.angle_beta   90.00
_cell.angle_gamma   90.00
#
_symmetry.space_group_name_H-M   'P 1'
#
loop_
_entity.id
_entity.type
_entity.pdbx_description
1 polymer ?
#
loop_
_entity_poly.entity_id
_entity_poly.type
_entity_poly.pdbx_seq_one_letter_code
_entity_poly.pdbx_strand_id
1 'polypeptide(L)' 'GGGGTIAYILAEYNMQVIDCGIALQNMHAPWEVASKADIYEAVKGYTAFLNEI' A
#
# COMPACT_ATOMS: atom_id res chain seq x y z
N GLY A 1 -12.00 13.95 -7.37
CA GLY A 1 -10.71 14.39 -6.82
C GLY A 1 -9.73 13.25 -6.97
N GLY A 2 -8.45 13.54 -7.24
CA GLY A 2 -7.37 12.53 -7.25
C GLY A 2 -6.65 12.52 -5.90
N GLY A 3 -6.28 11.34 -5.40
CA GLY A 3 -5.71 11.16 -4.06
C GLY A 3 -4.25 10.71 -4.07
N GLY A 4 -3.41 11.25 -4.96
CA GLY A 4 -2.02 10.81 -5.15
C GLY A 4 -1.25 10.59 -3.84
N THR A 5 -0.37 9.58 -3.84
CA THR A 5 0.43 9.15 -2.68
C THR A 5 1.80 9.81 -2.67
N ILE A 6 2.66 9.45 -1.71
CA ILE A 6 4.03 9.96 -1.59
C ILE A 6 5.06 9.24 -2.49
N ALA A 7 4.67 8.23 -3.27
CA ALA A 7 5.61 7.42 -4.05
C ALA A 7 6.45 8.26 -5.03
N TYR A 8 5.84 9.29 -5.64
CA TYR A 8 6.53 10.16 -6.59
C TYR A 8 7.73 10.91 -5.97
N ILE A 9 7.69 11.19 -4.66
CA ILE A 9 8.78 11.92 -3.97
C ILE A 9 10.07 11.09 -3.98
N LEU A 10 9.96 9.77 -3.79
CA LEU A 10 11.11 8.87 -3.87
C LEU A 10 11.51 8.56 -5.32
N ALA A 11 10.55 8.55 -6.24
CA ALA A 11 10.82 8.41 -7.67
C ALA A 11 11.71 9.53 -8.23
N GLU A 12 11.61 10.76 -7.70
CA GLU A 12 12.48 11.89 -8.08
C GLU A 12 13.96 11.62 -7.82
N TYR A 13 14.29 10.75 -6.86
CA TYR A 13 15.65 10.29 -6.59
C TYR A 13 16.07 9.10 -7.45
N ASN A 14 15.35 8.83 -8.54
CA ASN A 14 15.58 7.72 -9.46
C ASN A 14 15.45 6.32 -8.82
N MET A 15 14.72 6.22 -7.70
CA MET A 15 14.37 4.94 -7.09
C MET A 15 13.25 4.26 -7.89
N GLN A 16 13.31 2.93 -8.02
CA GLN A 16 12.20 2.15 -8.57
C GLN A 16 11.12 2.01 -7.50
N VAL A 17 9.97 2.66 -7.69
CA VAL A 17 8.88 2.71 -6.71
C VAL A 17 7.59 2.13 -7.26
N ILE A 18 6.78 1.58 -6.37
CA ILE A 18 5.42 1.12 -6.65
C ILE A 18 4.55 1.39 -5.43
N ASP A 19 3.33 1.90 -5.65
CA ASP A 19 2.33 2.02 -4.60
C ASP A 19 1.68 0.67 -4.33
N CYS A 20 1.74 0.24 -3.07
CA CYS A 20 1.14 -1.01 -2.62
C CYS A 20 0.30 -0.75 -1.37
N GLY A 21 -0.84 -1.44 -1.25
CA GLY A 21 -1.77 -1.31 -0.14
C GLY A 21 -2.96 -2.24 -0.30
N ILE A 22 -3.84 -2.24 0.70
CA ILE A 22 -5.09 -3.02 0.69
C ILE A 22 -6.30 -2.11 0.43
N ALA A 23 -7.38 -2.70 -0.08
CA ALA A 23 -8.62 -1.99 -0.26
C ALA A 23 -9.28 -1.68 1.08
N LEU A 24 -9.85 -0.47 1.19
CA LEU A 24 -10.66 -0.03 2.32
C LEU A 24 -12.04 0.40 1.84
N GLN A 25 -13.06 0.13 2.64
CA GLN A 25 -14.40 0.68 2.46
C GLN A 25 -14.57 1.95 3.30
N ASN A 26 -15.22 2.96 2.71
CA ASN A 26 -15.47 4.27 3.32
C ASN A 26 -14.20 4.98 3.79
N MET A 27 -13.15 5.00 2.96
CA MET A 27 -11.90 5.69 3.26
C MET A 27 -12.16 7.15 3.69
N HIS A 28 -11.52 7.57 4.77
CA HIS A 28 -11.70 8.85 5.51
C HIS A 28 -12.93 8.96 6.42
N ALA A 29 -13.74 7.91 6.61
CA ALA A 29 -14.79 7.91 7.62
C ALA A 29 -14.24 7.69 9.05
N PRO A 30 -14.98 8.03 10.13
CA PRO A 30 -14.56 7.71 11.49
C PRO A 30 -14.37 6.21 11.75
N TRP A 31 -15.02 5.36 10.94
CA TRP A 31 -14.93 3.91 11.01
C TRP A 31 -14.74 3.34 9.60
N GLU A 32 -13.52 2.94 9.29
CA GLU A 32 -13.15 2.28 8.04
C GLU A 32 -13.23 0.75 8.20
N VAL A 33 -13.45 0.04 7.09
CA VAL A 33 -13.52 -1.42 7.09
C VAL A 33 -12.49 -2.00 6.12
N ALA A 34 -11.73 -2.98 6.61
CA ALA A 34 -10.72 -3.72 5.86
C ALA A 34 -11.01 -5.23 5.89
N SER A 35 -10.61 -5.94 4.84
CA SER A 35 -10.68 -7.41 4.76
C SER A 35 -9.54 -8.06 5.54
N LYS A 36 -9.86 -9.07 6.35
CA LYS A 36 -8.84 -9.87 7.07
C LYS A 36 -7.91 -10.62 6.11
N ALA A 37 -8.46 -11.13 5.00
CA ALA A 37 -7.67 -11.86 4.01
C ALA A 37 -6.67 -10.91 3.32
N ASP A 38 -7.09 -9.70 2.97
CA ASP A 38 -6.23 -8.73 2.30
C ASP A 38 -5.12 -8.25 3.24
N ILE A 39 -5.42 -8.04 4.52
CA ILE A 39 -4.39 -7.72 5.54
C ILE A 39 -3.35 -8.84 5.62
N TYR A 40 -3.79 -10.10 5.67
CA TYR A 40 -2.89 -11.25 5.75
C TYR A 40 -1.99 -11.37 4.51
N GLU A 41 -2.56 -11.22 3.31
CA GLU A 41 -1.80 -11.29 2.06
C GLU A 41 -0.87 -10.08 1.88
N ALA A 42 -1.23 -8.88 2.37
CA ALA A 42 -0.32 -7.74 2.35
C ALA A 42 0.93 -7.98 3.20
N VAL A 43 0.77 -8.54 4.42
CA VAL A 43 1.92 -8.91 5.26
C VAL A 43 2.80 -9.94 4.57
N LYS A 44 2.21 -10.96 3.95
CA LYS A 44 2.95 -11.98 3.19
C LYS A 44 3.66 -11.38 1.98
N GLY A 45 2.97 -10.52 1.21
CA GLY A 45 3.53 -9.88 0.02
C GLY A 45 4.74 -9.01 0.35
N TYR A 46 4.66 -8.17 1.38
CA TYR A 46 5.79 -7.37 1.82
C TYR A 46 6.93 -8.21 2.39
N THR A 47 6.60 -9.28 3.13
CA THR A 47 7.60 -10.21 3.66
C THR A 47 8.33 -10.94 2.53
N ALA A 48 7.61 -11.40 1.50
CA ALA A 48 8.19 -12.02 0.32
C ALA A 48 9.10 -11.04 -0.42
N PHE A 49 8.63 -9.81 -0.66
CA PHE A 49 9.45 -8.77 -1.30
C PHE A 49 10.75 -8.48 -0.55
N LEU A 50 10.72 -8.44 0.78
CA LEU A 50 11.93 -8.21 1.59
C LEU A 50 12.87 -9.42 1.66
N ASN A 51 12.34 -10.65 1.55
CA ASN A 51 13.12 -11.88 1.62
C ASN A 51 13.73 -12.30 0.28
N GLU A 52 13.20 -11.82 -0.85
CA GLU A 52 13.72 -12.11 -2.19
C GLU A 52 14.76 -11.08 -2.68
N ILE A 53 15.26 -10.21 -1.78
CA ILE A 53 16.35 -9.24 -2.03
C ILE A 53 17.71 -9.92 -1.91
#